data_AF-A0A6A3LPK3-F1
#
_entry.id   AF-A0A6A3LPK3-F1
#
_cell.length_a   1.000
_cell.length_b   1.000
_cell.length_c   1.000
_cell.angle_alpha   90.00
_cell.angle_beta   90.00
_cell.angle_gamma   90.00
#
_symmetry.space_group_name_H-M   'P 1'
#
loop_
_entity.id
_entity.type
_entity.pdbx_description
1 polymer ?
#
loop_
_entity_poly.entity_id
_entity_poly.type
_entity_poly.pdbx_seq_one_letter_code
_entity_poly.pdbx_strand_id
1 'polypeptide(L)'
;MLAQQAAEVAAKFATCPRECKFFREDTTNEIGFNEVVVVLAEDAWLNDAVISHALAVMCEGKEGVHTLSSLVVNSKKFPTPPRLRLFSMEFIVLPVNHGSNRWTLIVVEV
;
A
#
# COMPACT_ATOMS: atom_id res chain seq x y z
N MET A 1 0.29 -8.75 24.42
CA MET A 1 1.10 -7.98 23.44
C MET A 1 0.21 -7.33 22.38
N LEU A 2 -0.57 -8.09 21.60
CA LEU A 2 -1.48 -7.53 20.58
C LEU A 2 -2.53 -6.54 21.11
N ALA A 3 -3.14 -6.81 22.28
CA ALA A 3 -4.14 -5.92 22.87
C ALA A 3 -3.58 -4.55 23.28
N GLN A 4 -2.31 -4.48 23.66
CA GLN A 4 -1.65 -3.24 24.07
C GLN A 4 -1.28 -2.39 22.86
N GLN A 5 -0.79 -3.02 21.78
CA GLN A 5 -0.55 -2.36 20.50
C GLN A 5 -1.86 -1.84 19.89
N ALA A 6 -2.95 -2.61 19.97
CA ALA A 6 -4.26 -2.17 19.52
C ALA A 6 -4.77 -0.95 20.32
N ALA A 7 -4.52 -0.91 21.63
CA ALA A 7 -4.90 0.21 22.48
C ALA A 7 -4.07 1.48 22.19
N GLU A 8 -2.76 1.34 21.98
CA GLU A 8 -1.87 2.45 21.60
C GLU A 8 -2.23 3.03 20.23
N VAL A 9 -2.53 2.16 19.27
CA VAL A 9 -3.08 2.54 17.96
C VAL A 9 -4.40 3.28 18.17
N ALA A 10 -5.38 2.68 18.86
CA ALA A 10 -6.67 3.31 19.09
C ALA A 10 -6.55 4.70 19.74
N ALA A 11 -5.68 4.87 20.74
CA ALA A 11 -5.43 6.15 21.38
C ALA A 11 -4.81 7.19 20.43
N LYS A 12 -3.83 6.77 19.60
CA LYS A 12 -3.19 7.63 18.60
C LYS A 12 -4.18 8.11 17.54
N PHE A 13 -5.06 7.22 17.09
CA PHE A 13 -6.08 7.53 16.07
C PHE A 13 -7.29 8.28 16.66
N ALA A 14 -7.62 8.12 17.95
CA ALA A 14 -8.71 8.85 18.61
C ALA A 14 -8.48 10.37 18.66
N THR A 15 -7.22 10.82 18.61
CA THR A 15 -6.85 12.25 18.65
C THR A 15 -6.54 12.83 17.27
N CYS A 16 -6.57 12.04 16.20
CA CYS A 16 -6.23 12.51 14.86
C CYS A 16 -7.46 13.12 14.15
N PRO A 17 -7.43 14.40 13.75
CA PRO A 17 -8.44 14.96 12.86
C PRO A 17 -8.53 14.18 11.53
N ARG A 18 -9.72 14.18 10.91
CA ARG A 18 -10.00 13.52 9.62
C ARG A 18 -8.99 13.87 8.50
N GLU A 19 -8.43 15.06 8.57
CA GLU A 19 -7.45 15.61 7.62
C GLU A 19 -6.00 15.19 7.91
N CYS A 20 -5.75 14.45 8.99
CA CYS A 20 -4.41 13.96 9.31
C CYS A 20 -3.88 13.06 8.19
N LYS A 21 -2.63 13.31 7.82
CA LYS A 21 -1.85 12.44 6.96
C LYS A 21 -0.82 11.71 7.79
N PHE A 22 -0.73 10.40 7.58
CA PHE A 22 0.31 9.58 8.16
C PHE A 22 1.43 9.45 7.16
N PHE A 23 2.61 9.88 7.60
CA PHE A 23 3.85 9.69 6.87
C PHE A 23 4.54 8.45 7.40
N ARG A 24 5.04 7.63 6.49
CA ARG A 24 5.99 6.58 6.86
C ARG A 24 7.37 7.24 6.97
N GLU A 25 8.11 6.94 8.05
CA GLU A 25 9.36 7.64 8.41
C GLU A 25 10.48 7.50 7.33
N ASP A 26 10.33 6.55 6.41
CA ASP A 26 11.31 6.17 5.39
C ASP A 26 10.85 6.43 3.93
N THR A 27 9.63 6.93 3.70
CA THR A 27 9.13 7.15 2.33
C THR A 27 8.32 8.45 2.18
N THR A 28 8.20 8.94 0.95
CA THR A 28 7.28 10.05 0.61
C THR A 28 5.82 9.59 0.48
N ASN A 29 5.52 8.33 0.80
CA ASN A 29 4.17 7.79 0.70
C ASN A 29 3.37 8.24 1.92
N GLU A 30 2.40 9.11 1.67
CA GLU A 30 1.42 9.55 2.64
C GLU A 30 0.13 8.73 2.50
N ILE A 31 -0.54 8.47 3.61
CA ILE A 31 -1.91 7.97 3.63
C ILE A 31 -2.76 8.82 4.56
N GLY A 32 -3.91 9.27 4.07
CA GLY A 32 -4.85 10.06 4.86
C GLY A 32 -5.60 9.21 5.88
N PHE A 33 -5.87 9.78 7.05
CA PHE A 33 -6.75 9.18 8.06
C PHE A 33 -8.12 8.82 7.47
N ASN A 34 -8.70 9.73 6.67
CA ASN A 34 -9.95 9.47 5.96
C ASN A 34 -9.86 8.27 5.01
N GLU A 35 -8.73 8.05 4.35
CA GLU A 35 -8.57 6.94 3.39
C GLU A 35 -8.58 5.58 4.12
N VAL A 36 -7.98 5.53 5.31
CA VAL A 36 -7.97 4.31 6.15
C VAL A 36 -9.29 4.09 6.86
N VAL A 37 -9.85 5.13 7.47
CA VAL A 37 -11.06 5.01 8.30
C VAL A 37 -12.31 4.76 7.47
N VAL A 38 -12.44 5.39 6.29
CA VAL A 38 -13.59 5.14 5.41
C VAL A 38 -13.62 3.66 4.98
N VAL A 39 -12.46 3.08 4.67
CA VAL A 39 -12.34 1.65 4.38
C VAL A 39 -12.70 0.77 5.59
N LEU A 40 -12.15 1.06 6.77
CA LEU A 40 -12.29 0.18 7.95
C LEU A 40 -13.63 0.31 8.68
N ALA A 41 -14.26 1.49 8.64
CA ALA A 41 -15.43 1.80 9.45
C ALA A 41 -16.74 1.92 8.65
N GLU A 42 -16.67 2.24 7.35
CA GLU A 42 -17.85 2.51 6.52
C GLU A 42 -18.09 1.43 5.44
N ASP A 43 -17.41 0.28 5.54
CA ASP A 43 -17.51 -0.83 4.56
C ASP A 43 -17.22 -0.34 3.12
N ALA A 44 -16.34 0.65 3.01
CA ALA A 44 -16.07 1.34 1.76
C ALA A 44 -15.05 0.61 0.90
N TRP A 45 -15.11 0.86 -0.41
CA TRP A 45 -14.18 0.30 -1.38
C TRP A 45 -12.73 0.75 -1.12
N LEU A 46 -11.82 -0.23 -1.12
CA LEU A 46 -10.38 0.02 -1.07
C LEU A 46 -9.95 0.88 -2.26
N ASN A 47 -9.23 1.95 -1.99
CA ASN A 47 -8.64 2.81 -3.02
C ASN A 47 -7.15 2.48 -3.27
N ASP A 48 -6.57 3.06 -4.31
CA ASP A 48 -5.18 2.81 -4.72
C ASP A 48 -4.16 3.16 -3.61
N ALA A 49 -4.42 4.22 -2.83
CA ALA A 49 -3.53 4.65 -1.76
C ALA A 49 -3.46 3.62 -0.62
N VAL A 50 -4.62 3.09 -0.22
CA VAL A 50 -4.72 2.05 0.82
C VAL A 50 -4.03 0.76 0.37
N ILE A 51 -4.25 0.32 -0.86
CA ILE A 51 -3.61 -0.88 -1.41
C ILE A 51 -2.09 -0.70 -1.51
N SER A 52 -1.63 0.45 -2.01
CA SER A 52 -0.20 0.78 -2.12
C SER A 52 0.47 0.77 -0.75
N HIS A 53 -0.17 1.39 0.25
CA HIS A 53 0.33 1.42 1.62
C HIS A 53 0.39 0.02 2.24
N ALA A 54 -0.67 -0.78 2.09
CA ALA A 54 -0.71 -2.15 2.60
C ALA A 54 0.39 -3.03 1.98
N LEU A 55 0.63 -2.94 0.67
CA LEU A 55 1.70 -3.66 0.00
C LEU A 55 3.08 -3.21 0.48
N ALA A 56 3.29 -1.91 0.65
CA ALA A 56 4.54 -1.37 1.17
C ALA A 56 4.85 -1.88 2.59
N VAL A 57 3.83 -2.04 3.44
CA VAL A 57 3.98 -2.64 4.78
C VAL A 57 4.26 -4.14 4.67
N MET A 58 3.52 -4.88 3.84
CA MET A 58 3.70 -6.33 3.68
C MET A 58 5.06 -6.72 3.06
N CYS A 59 5.63 -5.84 2.24
CA CYS A 59 6.92 -6.05 1.59
C CYS A 59 8.09 -5.40 2.33
N GLU A 60 7.84 -4.74 3.46
CA GLU A 60 8.89 -4.13 4.26
C GLU A 60 9.92 -5.17 4.72
N GLY A 61 11.21 -4.85 4.52
CA GLY A 61 12.33 -5.70 4.89
C GLY A 61 12.48 -6.98 4.04
N LYS A 62 11.62 -7.21 3.05
CA LYS A 62 11.76 -8.35 2.12
C LYS A 62 12.67 -7.97 0.97
N GLU A 63 13.87 -8.54 0.97
CA GLU A 63 14.78 -8.43 -0.17
C GLU A 63 14.18 -9.15 -1.39
N GLY A 64 14.52 -8.69 -2.59
CA GLY A 64 14.07 -9.31 -3.84
C GLY A 64 12.60 -9.08 -4.23
N VAL A 65 11.80 -8.41 -3.40
CA VAL A 65 10.40 -8.09 -3.74
C VAL A 65 10.30 -6.69 -4.34
N HIS A 66 9.77 -6.59 -5.55
CA HIS A 66 9.46 -5.32 -6.19
C HIS A 66 7.95 -5.13 -6.34
N THR A 67 7.41 -4.06 -5.77
CA THR A 67 5.99 -3.72 -5.89
C THR A 67 5.78 -2.61 -6.90
N LEU A 68 4.88 -2.83 -7.85
CA LEU A 68 4.41 -1.84 -8.81
C LEU A 68 3.16 -1.12 -8.30
N SER A 69 2.95 0.12 -8.77
CA SER A 69 1.69 0.84 -8.52
C SER A 69 0.55 0.24 -9.36
N SER A 70 -0.67 0.22 -8.82
CA SER A 70 -1.89 -0.16 -9.56
C SER A 70 -2.17 0.73 -10.77
N LEU A 71 -1.66 1.97 -10.75
CA LEU A 71 -1.81 2.94 -11.83
C LEU A 71 -0.96 2.60 -13.07
N VAL A 72 -0.03 1.66 -12.95
CA VAL A 72 0.84 1.22 -14.05
C VAL A 72 0.05 0.70 -15.25
N VAL A 73 -1.07 0.00 -14.99
CA VAL A 73 -1.94 -0.55 -16.04
C VAL A 73 -2.57 0.56 -16.88
N ASN A 74 -2.83 1.73 -16.29
CA ASN A 74 -3.40 2.89 -16.96
C ASN A 74 -2.34 3.83 -17.56
N SER A 75 -1.06 3.58 -17.30
CA SER A 75 0.03 4.39 -17.85
C SER A 75 0.29 4.02 -19.31
N LYS A 76 0.41 5.04 -20.18
CA LYS A 76 0.83 4.86 -21.59
C LYS A 76 2.25 4.31 -21.74
N LYS A 77 3.05 4.38 -20.67
CA LYS A 77 4.43 3.91 -20.64
C LYS A 77 4.61 2.99 -19.44
N PHE A 78 5.16 1.80 -19.70
CA PHE A 78 5.58 0.92 -18.62
C PHE A 78 6.63 1.62 -17.75
N PRO A 79 6.61 1.47 -16.41
CA PRO A 79 7.63 2.04 -15.54
C PRO A 79 9.02 1.64 -16.01
N THR A 80 9.97 2.56 -15.91
CA THR A 80 11.37 2.21 -16.11
C THR A 80 11.70 1.08 -15.13
N PRO A 81 12.32 -0.02 -15.59
CA PRO A 81 12.72 -1.11 -14.72
C PRO A 81 13.51 -0.54 -13.53
N PRO A 82 13.30 -1.07 -12.31
CA PRO A 82 14.04 -0.59 -11.16
C PRO A 82 15.53 -0.69 -11.42
N ARG A 83 16.31 0.26 -10.89
CA ARG A 83 17.78 0.25 -11.03
C ARG A 83 18.43 -0.94 -10.28
N LEU A 84 17.65 -1.63 -9.45
CA LEU A 84 18.02 -2.92 -8.87
C LEU A 84 18.15 -3.93 -10.01
N ARG A 85 19.29 -4.63 -10.09
CA ARG A 85 19.57 -5.57 -11.17
C ARG A 85 18.41 -6.58 -11.22
N LEU A 86 17.82 -6.80 -12.39
CA LEU A 86 16.75 -7.81 -12.59
C LEU A 86 17.08 -9.18 -11.95
N PHE A 87 18.37 -9.51 -11.84
CA PHE A 87 18.90 -10.73 -11.24
C PHE A 87 18.91 -10.77 -9.69
N SER A 88 18.47 -9.72 -9.01
CA SER A 88 18.29 -9.70 -7.55
C SER A 88 16.82 -9.61 -7.14
N MET A 89 15.90 -9.75 -8.10
CA MET A 89 14.47 -9.81 -7.83
C MET A 89 14.03 -11.28 -7.81
N GLU A 90 13.26 -11.63 -6.80
CA GLU A 90 12.62 -12.92 -6.63
C GLU A 90 11.13 -12.81 -6.98
N PHE A 91 10.50 -11.70 -6.60
CA PHE A 91 9.07 -11.47 -6.85
C PHE A 91 8.79 -10.07 -7.38
N ILE A 92 7.90 -10.00 -8.36
CA ILE A 92 7.25 -8.76 -8.79
C ILE A 92 5.77 -8.83 -8.42
N VAL A 93 5.30 -7.82 -7.69
CA VAL A 93 3.92 -7.72 -7.20
C VAL A 93 3.23 -6.55 -7.88
N LEU A 94 2.09 -6.81 -8.52
CA LEU A 94 1.27 -5.81 -9.19
C LEU A 94 -0.19 -5.91 -8.71
N PRO A 95 -0.68 -4.95 -7.93
CA PRO A 95 -2.11 -4.79 -7.71
C PRO A 95 -2.78 -4.25 -8.99
N VAL A 96 -3.96 -4.76 -9.32
CA VAL A 96 -4.77 -4.30 -10.45
C VAL A 96 -6.17 -4.00 -9.95
N ASN A 97 -6.65 -2.78 -10.23
CA ASN A 97 -8.02 -2.39 -9.98
C ASN A 97 -8.85 -2.54 -11.26
N HIS A 98 -9.83 -3.44 -11.25
CA HIS A 98 -10.77 -3.62 -12.33
C HIS A 98 -12.00 -2.75 -12.07
N GLY A 99 -12.19 -1.71 -12.88
CA GLY A 99 -13.42 -0.90 -12.86
C GLY A 99 -13.72 -0.21 -11.52
N SER A 100 -12.69 0.05 -10.70
CA SER A 100 -12.82 0.67 -9.38
C SER A 100 -13.65 -0.12 -8.36
N ASN A 101 -13.89 -1.41 -8.60
CA ASN A 101 -14.74 -2.24 -7.76
C ASN A 101 -14.21 -3.66 -7.54
N ARG A 102 -13.06 -4.04 -8.09
CA ARG A 102 -12.46 -5.36 -7.83
C ARG A 102 -10.96 -5.24 -7.87
N TRP A 103 -10.32 -5.76 -6.84
CA TRP A 103 -8.87 -5.80 -6.73
C TRP A 103 -8.36 -7.21 -7.03
N THR A 104 -7.36 -7.29 -7.90
CA THR A 104 -6.61 -8.50 -8.20
C THR A 104 -5.14 -8.26 -7.87
N LEU A 105 -4.48 -9.23 -7.26
CA LEU A 105 -3.04 -9.19 -7.05
C LEU A 105 -2.36 -10.15 -8.02
N ILE A 106 -1.48 -9.64 -8.86
CA ILE A 106 -0.63 -10.44 -9.74
C ILE A 106 0.74 -10.54 -9.08
N VAL A 107 1.23 -11.76 -8.90
CA VAL A 107 2.56 -12.05 -8.37
C VAL A 107 3.31 -12.86 -9.41
N VAL A 108 4.48 -12.38 -9.80
CA VAL A 108 5.38 -13.04 -10.74
C VAL A 108 6.64 -13.44 -10.00
N GLU A 109 6.96 -14.72 -10.02
CA GLU A 109 8.25 -15.26 -9.63
C GLU A 109 9.23 -15.10 -10.80
N VAL A 110 10.43 -14.58 -10.53
CA VAL A 110 11.43 -14.18 -11.55
C VAL A 110 12.56 -15.18 -11.66
#